data_AF-A0A1M7EX86-F1
#
_entry.id   AF-A0A1M7EX86-F1
#
_cell.length_a   1.000
_cell.length_b   1.000
_cell.length_c   1.000
_cell.angle_alpha   90.00
_cell.angle_beta   90.00
_cell.angle_gamma   90.00
#
_symmetry.space_group_name_H-M   'P 1'
#
loop_
_entity.id
_entity.type
_entity.pdbx_description
1 polymer ?
#
loop_
_entity_poly.entity_id
_entity_poly.type
_entity_poly.pdbx_seq_one_letter_code
_entity_poly.pdbx_strand_id
1 'polypeptide(L)'
;MKAPFSREELYEHIWSKPVSKLEAELSLSNWDIKQWCKKLEVPLPPVGHWSRIQFGKPVERIPLQSYPLKLNPNWPLLKRRHLT
;
A
#
# COMPACT_ATOMS: atom_id res chain seq x y z
N MET A 1 4.14 17.23 -8.69
CA MET A 1 4.75 16.17 -7.84
C MET A 1 5.08 14.97 -8.72
N LYS A 2 6.37 14.76 -8.99
CA LYS A 2 6.90 13.65 -9.80
C LYS A 2 7.13 12.45 -8.89
N ALA A 3 6.88 11.24 -9.40
CA ALA A 3 7.16 10.06 -8.63
C ALA A 3 8.68 9.78 -8.52
N PRO A 4 9.40 9.64 -7.37
CA PRO A 4 10.79 9.20 -7.47
C PRO A 4 10.88 7.71 -7.80
N PHE A 5 9.77 6.95 -7.68
CA PHE A 5 9.77 5.50 -7.91
C PHE A 5 8.82 5.09 -9.03
N SER A 6 9.23 4.05 -9.76
CA SER A 6 8.39 3.35 -10.73
C SER A 6 7.29 2.54 -10.03
N ARG A 7 6.24 2.17 -10.78
CA ARG A 7 5.12 1.36 -10.25
C ARG A 7 5.60 0.06 -9.60
N GLU A 8 6.55 -0.62 -10.24
CA GLU A 8 7.15 -1.88 -9.76
C GLU A 8 8.02 -1.67 -8.52
N GLU A 9 8.88 -0.65 -8.54
CA GLU A 9 9.73 -0.33 -7.38
C GLU A 9 8.90 -0.02 -6.14
N LEU A 10 7.83 0.78 -6.29
CA LEU A 10 6.95 1.10 -5.17
C LEU A 10 6.26 -0.16 -4.63
N TYR A 11 5.82 -1.05 -5.51
CA TYR A 11 5.25 -2.34 -5.12
C TYR A 11 6.27 -3.17 -4.33
N GLU A 12 7.51 -3.31 -4.81
CA GLU A 12 8.54 -4.07 -4.11
C GLU A 12 8.83 -3.52 -2.72
N HIS A 13 8.93 -2.20 -2.58
CA HIS A 13 9.16 -1.55 -1.29
C HIS A 13 8.02 -1.86 -0.30
N ILE A 14 6.77 -1.71 -0.77
CA ILE A 14 5.55 -1.93 0.03
C ILE A 14 5.34 -3.38 0.41
N TRP A 15 5.79 -4.33 -0.40
CA TRP A 15 5.65 -5.77 -0.16
C TRP A 15 6.88 -6.39 0.50
N SER A 16 8.00 -5.66 0.56
CA SER A 16 9.23 -6.05 1.24
C SER A 16 9.28 -5.55 2.69
N LYS A 17 8.77 -4.34 2.97
CA LYS A 17 8.88 -3.70 4.29
C LYS A 17 7.57 -3.04 4.76
N PRO A 18 7.32 -2.98 6.09
CA PRO A 18 6.20 -2.25 6.64
C PRO A 18 6.32 -0.74 6.38
N VAL A 19 5.18 -0.06 6.26
CA VAL A 19 5.10 1.38 5.97
C VAL A 19 5.96 2.20 6.94
N SER A 20 5.99 1.87 8.23
CA SER A 20 6.81 2.60 9.22
C SER A 20 8.32 2.59 8.89
N LYS A 21 8.83 1.52 8.28
CA LYS A 21 10.23 1.51 7.79
C LYS A 21 10.38 2.33 6.52
N LEU A 22 9.40 2.25 5.61
CA LEU A 22 9.39 3.05 4.39
C LEU A 22 9.29 4.55 4.68
N GLU A 23 8.57 4.96 5.72
CA GLU A 23 8.51 6.36 6.14
C GLU A 23 9.90 6.88 6.51
N ALA A 24 10.70 6.07 7.22
CA ALA A 24 12.08 6.42 7.58
C ALA A 24 13.03 6.39 6.38
N GLU A 25 12.95 5.39 5.50
CA GLU A 25 13.85 5.24 4.35
C GLU A 25 13.54 6.25 3.23
N LEU A 26 12.26 6.46 2.95
CA LEU A 26 11.80 7.33 1.86
C LEU A 26 11.58 8.78 2.31
N SER A 27 11.63 9.05 3.62
CA SER A 27 11.23 10.34 4.21
C SER A 27 9.84 10.79 3.75
N LEU A 28 8.95 9.82 3.50
CA LEU A 28 7.57 10.04 3.07
C LEU A 28 6.63 9.82 4.25
N SER A 29 5.51 10.55 4.30
CA SER A 29 4.46 10.19 5.25
C SER A 29 3.68 8.98 4.75
N ASN A 30 3.10 8.19 5.65
CA ASN A 30 2.13 7.13 5.34
C ASN A 30 1.02 7.63 4.40
N TRP A 31 0.60 8.90 4.55
CA TRP A 31 -0.38 9.50 3.64
C TRP A 31 0.16 9.64 2.21
N ASP A 32 1.41 10.11 2.05
CA ASP A 32 2.06 10.20 0.75
C ASP A 32 2.15 8.81 0.11
N ILE A 33 2.71 7.83 0.82
CA ILE A 33 2.83 6.45 0.29
C ILE A 33 1.47 5.93 -0.22
N LYS A 34 0.37 6.17 0.51
CA LYS A 34 -0.99 5.81 0.08
C LYS A 34 -1.47 6.58 -1.16
N GLN A 35 -1.25 7.89 -1.23
CA GLN A 35 -1.60 8.69 -2.41
C GLN A 35 -0.90 8.14 -3.65
N TRP A 36 0.33 7.69 -3.48
CA TRP A 36 1.18 7.21 -4.55
C TRP A 36 0.79 5.82 -5.02
N CYS A 37 0.44 4.92 -4.10
CA CYS A 37 -0.15 3.63 -4.45
C CYS A 37 -1.43 3.80 -5.25
N LYS A 38 -2.26 4.77 -4.85
CA LYS A 38 -3.49 5.09 -5.55
C LYS A 38 -3.22 5.65 -6.95
N LYS A 39 -2.22 6.51 -7.09
CA LYS A 39 -1.85 7.14 -8.37
C LYS A 39 -1.16 6.17 -9.33
N LEU A 40 -0.34 5.26 -8.80
CA LEU A 40 0.42 4.27 -9.56
C LEU A 40 -0.28 2.92 -9.64
N GLU A 41 -1.52 2.81 -9.15
CA GLU A 41 -2.31 1.59 -9.30
C GLU A 41 -1.60 0.36 -8.71
N VAL A 42 -0.99 0.56 -7.53
CA VAL A 42 -0.23 -0.46 -6.79
C VAL A 42 -1.12 -1.07 -5.70
N PRO A 43 -1.26 -2.40 -5.63
CA PRO A 43 -2.04 -3.05 -4.59
C PRO A 43 -1.36 -2.88 -3.23
N LEU A 44 -2.12 -2.32 -2.28
CA LEU A 44 -1.70 -2.20 -0.89
C LEU A 44 -1.94 -3.53 -0.15
N PRO A 45 -1.01 -3.96 0.72
CA PRO A 45 -1.23 -5.11 1.57
C PRO A 45 -2.40 -4.85 2.52
N PRO A 46 -3.22 -5.87 2.82
CA PRO A 46 -4.34 -5.72 3.75
C PRO A 46 -3.86 -5.33 5.15
N VAL A 47 -4.72 -4.67 5.91
CA VAL A 47 -4.42 -4.29 7.31
C VAL A 47 -4.10 -5.56 8.09
N GLY A 48 -2.98 -5.56 8.82
CA GLY A 48 -2.50 -6.72 9.56
C GLY A 48 -1.68 -7.74 8.74
N HIS A 49 -1.45 -7.52 7.44
CA HIS A 49 -0.52 -8.34 6.64
C HIS A 49 0.87 -8.44 7.29
N TRP A 50 1.42 -7.30 7.70
CA TRP A 50 2.73 -7.24 8.38
C TRP A 50 2.73 -7.93 9.74
N SER A 51 1.63 -7.83 10.50
CA SER A 51 1.47 -8.58 11.74
C SER A 51 1.45 -10.08 11.46
N ARG A 52 0.72 -10.54 10.44
CA ARG A 52 0.70 -11.96 10.04
C ARG A 52 2.09 -12.48 9.69
N ILE A 53 2.89 -11.71 8.96
CA ILE A 53 4.30 -12.03 8.67
C ILE A 53 5.11 -12.15 9.97
N GLN A 54 4.98 -11.18 10.88
CA GLN A 54 5.70 -11.20 12.16
C GLN A 54 5.34 -12.41 13.03
N PHE A 55 4.09 -12.86 12.98
CA PHE A 55 3.62 -14.05 13.70
C PHE A 55 3.82 -15.36 12.91
N GLY A 56 4.56 -15.35 11.79
CA GLY A 56 4.84 -16.55 10.99
C GLY A 56 3.61 -17.17 10.33
N LYS A 57 2.51 -16.42 10.18
CA LYS A 57 1.28 -16.91 9.53
C LYS A 57 1.45 -16.88 8.01
N PRO A 58 0.82 -17.82 7.29
CA PRO A 58 0.80 -17.78 5.84
C PRO A 58 0.15 -16.47 5.38
N VAL A 59 0.81 -15.79 4.45
CA VAL A 59 0.33 -14.58 3.79
C VAL A 59 0.38 -14.76 2.29
N GLU A 60 -0.66 -14.29 1.61
CA GLU A 60 -0.73 -14.29 0.16
C GLU A 60 -0.28 -12.93 -0.37
N ARG A 61 0.67 -12.94 -1.31
CA ARG A 61 1.12 -11.74 -2.00
C ARG A 61 0.22 -11.47 -3.20
N ILE A 62 -0.35 -10.27 -3.27
CA ILE A 62 -1.24 -9.88 -4.38
C ILE A 62 -0.36 -9.45 -5.56
N PRO A 63 -0.40 -10.14 -6.72
CA PRO A 63 0.46 -9.80 -7.85
C PRO A 63 0.12 -8.42 -8.43
N LEU A 64 1.15 -7.70 -8.88
CA LEU A 64 1.06 -6.34 -9.41
C LEU A 64 0.11 -6.19 -10.61
N GLN A 65 -0.05 -7.24 -11.42
CA GLN A 65 -0.93 -7.27 -12.61
C GLN A 65 -2.43 -7.21 -12.28
N SER A 66 -2.84 -7.36 -11.01
CA SER A 66 -4.25 -7.45 -10.60
C SER A 66 -4.95 -6.08 -10.45
N TYR A 67 -4.32 -4.96 -10.83
CA TYR A 67 -4.94 -3.63 -10.81
C TYR A 67 -5.29 -3.14 -12.24
N PRO A 68 -6.51 -2.63 -12.48
CA PRO A 68 -7.53 -2.27 -11.49
C PRO A 68 -8.44 -3.44 -11.11
N LEU A 69 -8.57 -3.68 -9.80
CA LEU A 69 -9.65 -4.49 -9.24
C LEU A 69 -10.97 -3.76 -9.56
N LYS A 70 -11.58 -4.04 -10.72
CA LYS A 70 -12.91 -3.53 -11.04
C LYS A 70 -13.88 -3.99 -9.94
N LEU A 71 -14.43 -2.99 -9.24
CA LEU A 71 -15.56 -3.01 -8.30
C LEU A 71 -15.61 -4.18 -7.31
N ASN A 72 -15.05 -3.97 -6.11
CA ASN A 72 -15.57 -4.63 -4.92
C ASN A 72 -16.15 -3.56 -3.98
N PRO A 73 -17.48 -3.47 -3.79
CA PRO A 73 -18.14 -2.40 -3.04
C PRO A 73 -17.87 -2.42 -1.52
N ASN A 74 -17.09 -3.39 -1.03
CA ASN A 74 -16.65 -3.50 0.37
C ASN A 74 -15.15 -3.22 0.57
N TRP A 75 -14.51 -2.53 -0.37
CA TRP A 75 -13.32 -1.77 0.01
C TRP A 75 -13.75 -0.81 1.13
N PRO A 76 -13.09 -0.75 2.30
CA PRO A 76 -13.39 0.30 3.25
C PRO A 76 -13.03 1.58 2.52
N LEU A 77 -14.06 2.27 2.02
CA LEU A 77 -13.98 3.62 1.52
C LEU A 77 -13.01 4.30 2.48
N LEU A 78 -11.90 4.78 1.93
CA LEU A 78 -11.03 5.72 2.60
C LEU A 78 -12.00 6.83 3.00
N LYS A 79 -12.59 6.73 4.20
CA LYS A 79 -13.60 7.67 4.65
C LYS A 79 -12.82 8.96 4.61
N ARG A 80 -13.16 9.81 3.64
CA ARG A 80 -12.89 11.23 3.73
C ARG A 80 -13.58 11.62 5.02
N ARG A 81 -12.87 11.52 6.14
CA ARG A 81 -13.27 12.15 7.36
C ARG A 81 -12.79 13.58 7.25
N HIS A 82 -13.44 14.31 6.34
CA HIS A 82 -13.92 15.62 6.73
C HIS A 82 -15.16 15.32 7.52
N LEU A 83 -15.14 15.56 8.83
CA LEU A 83 -16.32 15.91 9.61
C LEU A 83 -15.82 16.51 10.92
N THR A 84 -15.89 17.85 10.92
CA THR A 84 -15.63 18.86 11.97
C THR A 84 -14.18 19.08 12.39
#